data_AF-A0A6A2SHR9-F1
#
_entry.id   AF-A0A6A2SHR9-F1
#
_cell.length_a   1.000
_cell.length_b   1.000
_cell.length_c   1.000
_cell.angle_alpha   90.00
_cell.angle_beta   90.00
_cell.angle_gamma   90.00
#
_symmetry.space_group_name_H-M   'P 1'
#
loop_
_entity.id
_entity.type
_entity.pdbx_description
1 polymer ?
#
loop_
_entity_poly.entity_id
_entity_poly.type
_entity_poly.pdbx_seq_one_letter_code
_entity_poly.pdbx_strand_id
1 'polypeptide(L)' 'MGYLTTAEVAELLHVKPDTVRKWRQEVGKGPRWTRWPGTRLVRYESAEVERWRHAGQKG' A
#
# COMPACT_ATOMS: atom_id res chain seq x y z
N MET A 1 8.48 1.66 -13.14
CA MET A 1 7.59 1.48 -11.96
C MET A 1 8.44 1.32 -10.71
N GLY A 2 8.22 2.13 -9.67
CA GLY A 2 8.93 2.04 -8.40
C GLY A 2 8.18 1.21 -7.35
N TYR A 3 8.89 0.73 -6.34
CA TYR A 3 8.30 0.04 -5.19
C TYR A 3 8.35 0.91 -3.95
N LEU A 4 7.18 1.21 -3.39
CA LEU A 4 7.01 2.02 -2.20
C LEU A 4 7.03 1.16 -0.93
N THR A 5 7.58 1.72 0.13
CA THR A 5 7.49 1.21 1.49
C THR A 5 6.14 1.57 2.11
N THR A 6 5.88 1.03 3.30
CA THR A 6 4.67 1.39 4.05
C THR A 6 4.61 2.88 4.39
N ALA A 7 5.75 3.50 4.70
CA ALA A 7 5.82 4.92 5.02
C ALA A 7 5.49 5.77 3.79
N GLU A 8 6.12 5.48 2.65
CA GLU A 8 5.86 6.20 1.40
C GLU A 8 4.41 6.04 0.93
N VAL A 9 3.80 4.85 1.06
CA VAL A 9 2.37 4.67 0.77
C VAL A 9 1.49 5.47 1.72
N ALA A 10 1.84 5.53 3.00
CA ALA A 10 1.09 6.30 3.98
C ALA A 10 1.14 7.80 3.65
N GLU A 11 2.30 8.32 3.28
CA GLU A 11 2.46 9.71 2.84
C GLU A 11 1.68 10.00 1.55
N LEU A 12 1.79 9.12 0.54
CA LEU A 12 1.09 9.27 -0.74
C LEU A 12 -0.43 9.25 -0.58
N LEU A 13 -0.94 8.39 0.30
CA LEU A 13 -2.36 8.29 0.61
C LEU A 13 -2.83 9.28 1.69
N HIS A 14 -1.94 10.12 2.23
CA HIS A 14 -2.21 11.03 3.35
C HIS A 14 -2.87 10.34 4.57
N VAL A 15 -2.46 9.11 4.86
CA VAL A 15 -2.91 8.34 6.04
C VAL A 15 -1.75 8.06 6.98
N LYS A 16 -2.07 7.62 8.20
CA LYS A 16 -1.03 7.16 9.13
C LYS A 16 -0.44 5.81 8.67
N PRO A 17 0.86 5.56 8.86
CA PRO A 17 1.48 4.27 8.55
C PRO A 17 0.84 3.11 9.32
N ASP A 18 0.30 3.36 10.50
CA ASP A 18 -0.51 2.41 11.26
C ASP A 18 -1.80 2.00 10.54
N THR A 19 -2.44 2.91 9.82
CA THR A 19 -3.62 2.60 9.00
C THR A 19 -3.24 1.63 7.87
N VAL A 20 -2.12 1.88 7.20
CA VAL A 20 -1.60 0.98 6.15
C VAL A 20 -1.21 -0.39 6.73
N ARG A 21 -0.64 -0.42 7.94
CA ARG A 21 -0.36 -1.66 8.68
C ARG A 21 -1.63 -2.43 9.00
N LYS A 22 -2.69 -1.76 9.46
CA LYS A 22 -4.00 -2.38 9.73
C LYS A 22 -4.63 -2.95 8.46
N TRP A 23 -4.62 -2.21 7.35
CA TRP A 23 -5.11 -2.71 6.07
C TRP A 23 -4.41 -3.98 5.62
N ARG A 24 -3.12 -4.16 5.89
CA ARG A 24 -2.44 -5.45 5.59
C ARG A 24 -2.95 -6.62 6.41
N GLN A 25 -3.40 -6.39 7.64
CA GLN A 25 -3.95 -7.43 8.51
C GLN A 25 -5.39 -7.79 8.11
N GLU A 26 -6.10 -6.85 7.48
CA GLU A 26 -7.45 -7.05 6.98
C GLU A 26 -7.44 -7.51 5.51
N VAL A 27 -7.83 -8.75 5.26
CA VAL A 27 -7.88 -9.30 3.90
C VAL A 27 -8.82 -8.46 3.03
N GLY A 28 -8.32 -7.99 1.88
CA GLY A 28 -9.10 -7.20 0.91
C GLY A 28 -9.13 -5.69 1.18
N LYS A 29 -8.41 -5.17 2.18
CA LYS A 29 -8.30 -3.73 2.42
C LYS A 29 -6.95 -3.16 1.98
N GLY A 30 -7.01 -1.95 1.43
CA GLY A 30 -5.83 -1.18 1.00
C GLY A 30 -5.22 -1.62 -0.33
N PRO A 31 -4.12 -0.96 -0.73
CA PRO A 31 -3.45 -1.23 -2.00
C PRO A 31 -2.70 -2.57 -1.98
N ARG A 32 -2.53 -3.15 -3.17
CA ARG A 32 -1.84 -4.43 -3.33
C ARG A 32 -0.39 -4.33 -2.87
N TRP A 33 0.00 -5.26 -2.02
CA TRP A 33 1.36 -5.39 -1.52
C TRP A 33 1.99 -6.68 -2.02
N THR A 34 3.30 -6.65 -2.20
CA THR A 34 4.12 -7.82 -2.52
C THR A 34 5.22 -7.96 -1.48
N ARG A 35 5.58 -9.21 -1.18
CA ARG A 35 6.72 -9.51 -0.32
C ARG A 35 7.93 -9.71 -1.22
N TRP A 36 9.01 -9.01 -0.93
CA TRP A 36 10.21 -9.15 -1.76
C TRP A 36 10.80 -10.55 -1.60
N PRO A 37 11.06 -11.28 -2.71
CA PRO A 37 11.57 -12.63 -2.65
C PRO A 37 12.89 -12.69 -1.86
N GLY A 38 13.00 -13.65 -0.96
CA GLY A 38 14.17 -13.80 -0.09
C GLY A 38 14.22 -12.86 1.12
N THR A 39 13.25 -11.97 1.34
CA THR A 39 13.22 -11.09 2.53
C THR A 39 11.87 -11.09 3.24
N ARG A 40 11.80 -10.43 4.41
CA ARG A 40 10.55 -10.13 5.11
C ARG A 40 10.03 -8.72 4.81
N LEU A 41 10.62 -8.04 3.82
CA LEU A 41 10.23 -6.69 3.45
C LEU A 41 8.96 -6.72 2.60
N VAL A 42 8.00 -5.89 3.01
CA VAL A 42 6.77 -5.64 2.28
C VAL A 42 6.94 -4.38 1.46
N ARG A 43 6.64 -4.47 0.17
CA ARG A 43 6.68 -3.37 -0.78
C ARG A 43 5.34 -3.26 -1.49
N TYR A 44 5.04 -2.05 -1.94
CA TYR A 44 3.84 -1.72 -2.67
C TYR A 44 4.23 -1.25 -4.04
N GLU A 45 3.57 -1.75 -5.07
CA GLU A 45 3.80 -1.22 -6.40
C GLU A 45 3.16 0.16 -6.50
N SER A 46 3.96 1.18 -6.79
CA SER A 46 3.48 2.57 -6.90
C SER A 46 2.27 2.69 -7.83
N ALA A 47 2.28 1.96 -8.96
CA ALA A 47 1.17 1.96 -9.90
C ALA A 47 -0.12 1.33 -9.33
N GLU A 48 -0.02 0.26 -8.53
CA GLU A 48 -1.18 -0.34 -7.83
C GLU A 48 -1.72 0.58 -6.74
N VAL A 49 -0.83 1.26 -6.01
CA VAL A 49 -1.23 2.21 -4.96
C VAL A 49 -2.01 3.38 -5.57
N GLU A 50 -1.52 3.94 -6.67
CA GLU A 50 -2.20 5.01 -7.39
C GLU A 50 -3.54 4.52 -7.98
N ARG A 51 -3.56 3.33 -8.60
CA ARG A 51 -4.81 2.71 -9.07
C ARG A 51 -5.83 2.55 -7.94
N TRP A 52 -5.40 2.06 -6.79
CA TRP A 52 -6.26 1.90 -5.62
C TRP A 52 -6.78 3.24 -5.09
N ARG A 53 -5.91 4.27 -5.03
CA ARG A 53 -6.28 5.63 -4.64
C ARG A 53 -7.38 6.20 -5.55
N HIS A 54 -7.23 6.04 -6.86
CA HIS A 54 -8.23 6.47 -7.83
C HIS A 54 -9.51 5.63 -7.76
N ALA A 55 -9.41 4.32 -7.49
CA ALA A 55 -10.56 3.44 -7.34
C ALA A 55 -11.37 3.75 -6.07
N GLY A 56 -10.73 4.13 -4.97
CA GLY A 56 -11.36 4.53 -3.71
C GLY A 56 -12.00 5.93 -3.74
N GLN A 57 -11.85 6.69 -4.82
CA GLN A 57 -12.44 8.02 -4.98
C GLN A 57 -13.89 8.00 -5.51
N LYS A 58 -14.48 6.80 -5.61
CA LYS A 58 -15.93 6.62 -5.77
C LYS A 58 -16.53 6.10 -4.46
N GLY A 59 -16.77 7.02 -3.54
CA GLY A 59 -17.59 6.86 -2.34
C GLY A 59 -18.30 8.16 -2.08
#